data_AF-A0A2N9L3Y5-F1
#
_entry.id   AF-A0A2N9L3Y5-F1
#
_cell.length_a   1.000
_cell.length_b   1.000
_cell.length_c   1.000
_cell.angle_alpha   90.00
_cell.angle_beta   90.00
_cell.angle_gamma   90.00
#
_symmetry.space_group_name_H-M   'P 1'
#
loop_
_entity.id
_entity.type
_entity.pdbx_description
1 polymer ?
#
loop_
_entity_poly.entity_id
_entity_poly.type
_entity_poly.pdbx_seq_one_letter_code
_entity_poly.pdbx_strand_id
1 'polypeptide(L)'
;MSRFYLARPDVDTAESINAQLAKGKNVLFTPGIYELGEAIRVTRPNTVVLGLGFATLKPTHGSPAVTTADVGGIEIAGLLFDAGPVKSPVLLEVGPIGSKARHQANPIYLHDVFFRVGGAGPGSAQVNLRINSSDTIVDHTWIWRADHGSGVGWDSNVSANGLVVNGDDVTAYGLFVEHHQEFQVLWNGNGGRTYFYQSEIPYDPPDQASYTSAKGVNGWASYKVALDVTRHEAWGLGIYSVFLKPNVVLSRAIEVPETPGVRFHHIITVALGSKGAIENVIDRVGGSTSTQPRVTPKVAEFPPQ
;
A
#
# COMPACT_ATOMS: atom_id res chain seq x y z
N MET A 1 -13.71 24.89 -13.31
CA MET A 1 -14.65 24.77 -12.16
C MET A 1 -16.01 24.17 -12.52
N SER A 2 -16.73 24.58 -13.58
CA SER A 2 -18.09 24.07 -13.87
C SER A 2 -18.20 22.55 -14.11
N ARG A 3 -17.10 21.87 -14.44
CA ARG A 3 -17.02 20.39 -14.58
C ARG A 3 -16.84 19.64 -13.26
N PHE A 4 -16.54 20.34 -12.16
CA PHE A 4 -16.35 19.74 -10.84
C PHE A 4 -17.58 19.91 -9.97
N TYR A 5 -17.87 18.89 -9.18
CA TYR A 5 -18.70 18.98 -8.00
C TYR A 5 -17.81 19.32 -6.80
N LEU A 6 -18.20 20.31 -6.01
CA LEU A 6 -17.50 20.75 -4.81
C LEU A 6 -18.13 20.04 -3.62
N ALA A 7 -17.58 18.89 -3.24
CA ALA A 7 -18.07 18.12 -2.11
C ALA A 7 -17.67 18.81 -0.80
N ARG A 8 -18.56 18.84 0.19
CA ARG A 8 -18.33 19.39 1.53
C ARG A 8 -18.64 18.34 2.61
N PRO A 9 -17.77 18.18 3.61
CA PRO A 9 -17.86 17.08 4.58
C PRO A 9 -19.09 17.17 5.49
N ASP A 10 -19.62 18.37 5.70
CA ASP A 10 -20.78 18.66 6.55
C ASP A 10 -22.14 18.43 5.85
N VAL A 11 -22.13 18.19 4.53
CA VAL A 11 -23.35 18.10 3.72
C VAL A 11 -23.39 16.86 2.85
N ASP A 12 -22.28 16.48 2.23
CA ASP A 12 -22.26 15.49 1.17
C ASP A 12 -22.03 14.07 1.69
N THR A 13 -22.90 13.16 1.24
CA THR A 13 -22.78 11.72 1.44
C THR A 13 -22.14 11.05 0.22
N ALA A 14 -21.66 9.81 0.38
CA ALA A 14 -21.21 8.99 -0.75
C ALA A 14 -22.27 8.88 -1.87
N GLU A 15 -23.55 8.73 -1.51
CA GLU A 15 -24.67 8.69 -2.46
C GLU A 15 -24.76 9.98 -3.28
N SER A 16 -24.73 11.14 -2.60
CA SER A 16 -24.81 12.45 -3.28
C SER A 16 -23.62 12.67 -4.23
N ILE A 17 -22.43 12.24 -3.84
CA ILE A 17 -21.21 12.33 -4.66
C ILE A 17 -21.31 11.39 -5.87
N ASN A 18 -21.75 10.15 -5.66
CA ASN A 18 -22.00 9.16 -6.71
C ASN A 18 -23.00 9.69 -7.75
N ALA A 19 -24.07 10.36 -7.31
CA ALA A 19 -25.04 10.97 -8.21
C ALA A 19 -24.41 12.06 -9.10
N GLN A 20 -23.44 12.80 -8.60
CA GLN A 20 -22.73 13.83 -9.39
C GLN A 20 -21.72 13.22 -10.36
N LEU A 21 -21.01 12.18 -9.94
CA LEU A 21 -20.15 11.37 -10.82
C LEU A 21 -20.95 10.78 -11.98
N ALA A 22 -22.13 10.22 -11.70
CA ALA A 22 -23.06 9.69 -12.72
C ALA A 22 -23.56 10.76 -13.70
N LYS A 23 -23.68 12.03 -13.25
CA LYS A 23 -24.02 13.18 -14.10
C LYS A 23 -22.86 13.73 -14.93
N GLY A 24 -21.70 13.06 -14.94
CA GLY A 24 -20.56 13.50 -15.74
C GLY A 24 -19.62 14.48 -15.03
N LYS A 25 -19.80 14.73 -13.72
CA LYS A 25 -18.91 15.62 -12.96
C LYS A 25 -17.62 14.91 -12.56
N ASN A 26 -16.56 15.69 -12.41
CA ASN A 26 -15.41 15.39 -11.56
C ASN A 26 -15.73 15.77 -10.12
N VAL A 27 -14.91 15.38 -9.14
CA VAL A 27 -15.14 15.71 -7.73
C VAL A 27 -13.93 16.43 -7.16
N LEU A 28 -14.19 17.54 -6.46
CA LEU A 28 -13.25 18.25 -5.62
C LEU A 28 -13.73 18.16 -4.18
N PHE A 29 -13.00 17.46 -3.32
CA PHE A 29 -13.25 17.43 -1.89
C PHE A 29 -12.60 18.66 -1.24
N THR A 30 -13.43 19.46 -0.60
CA THR A 30 -12.95 20.54 0.28
C THR A 30 -12.34 19.93 1.55
N PRO A 31 -11.52 20.69 2.31
CA PRO A 31 -10.86 20.16 3.49
C PRO A 31 -11.84 19.65 4.55
N GLY A 32 -11.58 18.45 5.09
CA GLY A 32 -12.32 17.85 6.20
C GLY A 32 -12.45 16.33 6.08
N ILE A 33 -13.25 15.74 6.98
CA ILE A 33 -13.45 14.29 7.08
C ILE A 33 -14.85 13.94 6.55
N TYR A 34 -14.89 13.09 5.54
CA TYR A 34 -16.11 12.57 4.92
C TYR A 34 -16.36 11.16 5.44
N GLU A 35 -17.40 11.00 6.26
CA GLU A 35 -17.86 9.68 6.68
C GLU A 35 -18.70 9.03 5.57
N LEU A 36 -18.25 7.88 5.08
CA LEU A 36 -18.83 7.23 3.92
C LEU A 36 -19.62 5.99 4.33
N GLY A 37 -20.94 6.05 4.11
CA GLY A 37 -21.83 4.91 4.28
C GLY A 37 -21.60 3.79 3.26
N GLU A 38 -21.13 4.15 2.07
CA GLU A 38 -20.83 3.25 0.95
C GLU A 38 -19.66 3.80 0.13
N ALA A 39 -19.15 2.98 -0.80
CA ALA A 39 -18.07 3.38 -1.68
C ALA A 39 -18.49 4.50 -2.65
N ILE A 40 -17.58 5.44 -2.87
CA ILE A 40 -17.62 6.36 -4.01
C ILE A 40 -17.15 5.60 -5.26
N ARG A 41 -17.96 5.59 -6.32
CA ARG A 41 -17.78 4.75 -7.50
C ARG A 41 -17.39 5.60 -8.71
N VAL A 42 -16.14 5.50 -9.12
CA VAL A 42 -15.58 6.26 -10.24
C VAL A 42 -15.60 5.39 -11.50
N THR A 43 -16.62 5.55 -12.33
CA THR A 43 -16.88 4.62 -13.46
C THR A 43 -16.59 5.20 -14.83
N ARG A 44 -16.42 6.53 -14.94
CA ARG A 44 -16.25 7.23 -16.21
C ARG A 44 -14.76 7.44 -16.51
N PRO A 45 -14.29 7.21 -17.74
CA PRO A 45 -12.93 7.56 -18.16
C PRO A 45 -12.63 9.04 -17.91
N ASN A 46 -11.36 9.39 -17.68
CA ASN A 46 -10.91 10.78 -17.49
C ASN A 46 -11.58 11.52 -16.31
N THR A 47 -12.06 10.77 -15.30
CA THR A 47 -12.63 11.38 -14.11
C THR A 47 -11.53 11.81 -13.16
N VAL A 48 -11.58 13.08 -12.75
CA VAL A 48 -10.68 13.62 -11.73
C VAL A 48 -11.38 13.62 -10.37
N VAL A 49 -10.69 13.09 -9.37
CA VAL A 49 -11.11 13.02 -7.97
C VAL A 49 -10.00 13.65 -7.13
N LEU A 50 -10.18 14.91 -6.75
CA LEU A 50 -9.13 15.73 -6.12
C LEU A 50 -9.53 16.09 -4.68
N GLY A 51 -8.62 15.94 -3.74
CA GLY A 51 -8.74 16.44 -2.37
C GLY A 51 -7.89 17.69 -2.13
N LEU A 52 -8.40 18.59 -1.29
CA LEU A 52 -7.66 19.76 -0.82
C LEU A 52 -7.42 19.66 0.69
N GLY A 53 -6.22 20.01 1.13
CA GLY A 53 -5.89 20.16 2.56
C GLY A 53 -6.13 18.88 3.39
N PHE A 54 -5.66 17.72 2.90
CA PHE A 54 -5.91 16.41 3.52
C PHE A 54 -7.39 16.06 3.67
N ALA A 55 -8.19 16.32 2.63
CA ALA A 55 -9.54 15.78 2.55
C ALA A 55 -9.50 14.26 2.79
N THR A 56 -10.25 13.81 3.79
CA THR A 56 -10.15 12.47 4.36
C THR A 56 -11.43 11.70 4.08
N LEU A 57 -11.31 10.52 3.48
CA LEU A 57 -12.42 9.61 3.20
C LEU A 57 -12.40 8.46 4.20
N LYS A 58 -13.45 8.37 5.03
CA LYS A 58 -13.55 7.39 6.11
C LYS A 58 -14.76 6.47 5.92
N PRO A 59 -14.59 5.24 5.41
CA PRO A 59 -15.70 4.29 5.29
C PRO A 59 -16.13 3.79 6.66
N THR A 60 -17.43 3.83 6.97
CA THR A 60 -17.94 3.54 8.33
C THR A 60 -18.61 2.16 8.46
N HIS A 61 -18.92 1.49 7.35
CA HIS A 61 -19.70 0.23 7.35
C HIS A 61 -18.94 -0.97 6.76
N GLY A 62 -17.61 -0.96 6.77
CA GLY A 62 -16.79 -2.05 6.23
C GLY A 62 -16.83 -2.16 4.70
N SER A 63 -17.18 -1.07 4.02
CA SER A 63 -17.11 -0.92 2.57
C SER A 63 -15.77 -0.32 2.15
N PRO A 64 -15.37 -0.42 0.87
CA PRO A 64 -14.34 0.46 0.32
C PRO A 64 -14.74 1.93 0.44
N ALA A 65 -13.76 2.81 0.56
CA ALA A 65 -14.00 4.24 0.47
C ALA A 65 -14.21 4.66 -0.98
N VAL A 66 -13.36 4.17 -1.88
CA VAL A 66 -13.44 4.44 -3.33
C VAL A 66 -13.21 3.15 -4.11
N THR A 67 -13.99 2.96 -5.16
CA THR A 67 -13.72 1.96 -6.21
C THR A 67 -13.72 2.63 -7.58
N THR A 68 -12.91 2.10 -8.50
CA THR A 68 -12.92 2.55 -9.89
C THR A 68 -13.34 1.42 -10.84
N ALA A 69 -13.92 1.79 -11.98
CA ALA A 69 -14.04 0.87 -13.12
C ALA A 69 -12.66 0.65 -13.78
N ASP A 70 -12.54 -0.39 -14.61
CA ASP A 70 -11.36 -0.67 -15.42
C ASP A 70 -11.34 0.25 -16.68
N VAL A 71 -11.21 1.56 -16.48
CA VAL A 71 -11.20 2.56 -17.55
C VAL A 71 -10.05 3.56 -17.37
N GLY A 72 -9.42 3.94 -18.48
CA GLY A 72 -8.25 4.82 -18.48
C GLY A 72 -8.53 6.29 -18.12
N GLY A 73 -7.46 6.98 -17.73
CA GLY A 73 -7.44 8.42 -17.46
C GLY A 73 -8.05 8.85 -16.13
N ILE A 74 -8.45 7.92 -15.27
CA ILE A 74 -8.90 8.28 -13.92
C ILE A 74 -7.71 8.89 -13.16
N GLU A 75 -7.92 10.03 -12.52
CA GLU A 75 -6.93 10.70 -11.68
C GLU A 75 -7.49 10.84 -10.27
N ILE A 76 -6.81 10.24 -9.28
CA ILE A 76 -7.15 10.38 -7.86
C ILE A 76 -5.98 11.06 -7.18
N ALA A 77 -6.22 12.22 -6.55
CA ALA A 77 -5.13 13.01 -5.99
C ALA A 77 -5.44 13.69 -4.66
N GLY A 78 -4.45 13.78 -3.77
CA GLY A 78 -4.49 14.61 -2.56
C GLY A 78 -5.51 14.16 -1.50
N LEU A 79 -5.68 12.86 -1.33
CA LEU A 79 -6.70 12.27 -0.45
C LEU A 79 -6.07 11.37 0.62
N LEU A 80 -6.60 11.46 1.84
CA LEU A 80 -6.33 10.48 2.90
C LEU A 80 -7.49 9.48 2.99
N PHE A 81 -7.18 8.20 2.87
CA PHE A 81 -8.09 7.08 3.12
C PHE A 81 -7.90 6.61 4.57
N ASP A 82 -8.84 6.94 5.45
CA ASP A 82 -8.75 6.64 6.88
C ASP A 82 -9.68 5.48 7.23
N ALA A 83 -9.14 4.35 7.66
CA ALA A 83 -9.96 3.16 7.94
C ALA A 83 -10.96 3.42 9.08
N GLY A 84 -12.21 2.99 8.88
CA GLY A 84 -13.23 3.04 9.91
C GLY A 84 -13.16 1.89 10.92
N PRO A 85 -14.01 1.93 11.95
CA PRO A 85 -14.04 0.92 13.02
C PRO A 85 -14.49 -0.46 12.53
N VAL A 86 -15.30 -0.53 11.46
CA VAL A 86 -15.71 -1.78 10.83
C VAL A 86 -14.72 -2.12 9.73
N LYS A 87 -14.12 -3.31 9.80
CA LYS A 87 -13.06 -3.75 8.88
C LYS A 87 -13.51 -3.71 7.41
N SER A 88 -12.85 -2.89 6.60
CA SER A 88 -13.05 -2.86 5.14
C SER A 88 -12.24 -3.97 4.45
N PRO A 89 -12.75 -4.60 3.37
CA PRO A 89 -11.97 -5.56 2.57
C PRO A 89 -10.85 -4.89 1.77
N VAL A 90 -11.02 -3.61 1.43
CA VAL A 90 -10.06 -2.74 0.77
C VAL A 90 -10.45 -1.28 1.04
N LEU A 91 -9.53 -0.31 1.12
CA LEU A 91 -9.88 1.11 1.24
C LEU A 91 -10.03 1.79 -0.14
N LEU A 92 -9.05 1.60 -1.02
CA LEU A 92 -9.09 2.02 -2.43
C LEU A 92 -8.88 0.82 -3.36
N GLU A 93 -9.85 0.56 -4.24
CA GLU A 93 -9.75 -0.46 -5.29
C GLU A 93 -9.73 0.19 -6.67
N VAL A 94 -8.59 0.06 -7.36
CA VAL A 94 -8.38 0.57 -8.72
C VAL A 94 -8.64 -0.54 -9.74
N GLY A 95 -9.81 -0.47 -10.37
CA GLY A 95 -10.36 -1.51 -11.22
C GLY A 95 -10.90 -2.70 -10.41
N PRO A 96 -11.96 -3.38 -10.87
CA PRO A 96 -12.43 -4.61 -10.24
C PRO A 96 -11.43 -5.75 -10.37
N ILE A 97 -11.50 -6.74 -9.48
CA ILE A 97 -10.74 -7.99 -9.59
C ILE A 97 -11.01 -8.65 -10.95
N GLY A 98 -9.94 -9.11 -11.60
CA GLY A 98 -10.03 -9.68 -12.95
C GLY A 98 -10.04 -8.66 -14.09
N SER A 99 -9.71 -7.40 -13.80
CA SER A 99 -9.38 -6.38 -14.81
C SER A 99 -8.30 -6.90 -15.77
N LYS A 100 -8.48 -6.62 -17.07
CA LYS A 100 -7.60 -7.10 -18.15
C LYS A 100 -7.26 -6.02 -19.18
N ALA A 101 -7.90 -4.86 -19.11
CA ALA A 101 -7.66 -3.80 -20.07
C ALA A 101 -6.25 -3.22 -19.89
N ARG A 102 -5.68 -2.77 -21.01
CA ARG A 102 -4.44 -2.00 -21.05
C ARG A 102 -4.78 -0.53 -21.20
N HIS A 103 -4.15 0.30 -20.38
CA HIS A 103 -4.34 1.75 -20.31
C HIS A 103 -3.07 2.52 -20.65
N GLN A 104 -2.07 1.91 -21.30
CA GLN A 104 -0.78 2.54 -21.67
C GLN A 104 -0.90 3.96 -22.26
N ALA A 105 -1.85 4.17 -23.18
CA ALA A 105 -2.03 5.46 -23.85
C ALA A 105 -2.80 6.50 -23.01
N ASN A 106 -3.47 6.06 -21.95
CA ASN A 106 -4.23 6.91 -21.03
C ASN A 106 -4.29 6.26 -19.63
N PRO A 107 -3.17 6.25 -18.89
CA PRO A 107 -3.08 5.54 -17.62
C PRO A 107 -4.07 6.03 -16.56
N ILE A 108 -4.26 5.21 -15.53
CA ILE A 108 -4.86 5.67 -14.27
C ILE A 108 -3.74 6.22 -13.39
N TYR A 109 -3.95 7.38 -12.77
CA TYR A 109 -2.97 8.04 -11.93
C TYR A 109 -3.45 8.20 -10.49
N LEU A 110 -2.56 7.87 -9.55
CA LEU A 110 -2.72 8.14 -8.12
C LEU A 110 -1.60 9.06 -7.66
N HIS A 111 -1.93 10.28 -7.21
CA HIS A 111 -0.96 11.28 -6.73
C HIS A 111 -1.22 11.67 -5.29
N ASP A 112 -0.24 11.65 -4.41
CA ASP A 112 -0.44 12.08 -3.01
C ASP A 112 -1.68 11.41 -2.36
N VAL A 113 -1.82 10.10 -2.56
CA VAL A 113 -2.85 9.31 -1.90
C VAL A 113 -2.26 8.68 -0.65
N PHE A 114 -2.92 8.87 0.48
CA PHE A 114 -2.41 8.45 1.78
C PHE A 114 -3.39 7.49 2.43
N PHE A 115 -2.90 6.60 3.29
CA PHE A 115 -3.74 5.63 3.99
C PHE A 115 -3.36 5.58 5.46
N ARG A 116 -4.39 5.48 6.31
CA ARG A 116 -4.22 5.32 7.75
C ARG A 116 -5.12 4.22 8.28
N VAL A 117 -4.55 3.30 9.06
CA VAL A 117 -5.30 2.28 9.80
C VAL A 117 -4.99 2.41 11.29
N GLY A 118 -5.89 3.04 12.04
CA GLY A 118 -5.72 3.34 13.47
C GLY A 118 -5.07 4.72 13.72
N GLY A 119 -4.55 4.93 14.94
CA GLY A 119 -3.85 6.15 15.36
C GLY A 119 -4.77 7.30 15.76
N ALA A 120 -5.86 7.52 15.02
CA ALA A 120 -6.91 8.51 15.32
C ALA A 120 -8.21 7.86 15.84
N GLY A 121 -8.08 6.71 16.50
CA GLY A 121 -9.19 5.87 16.96
C GLY A 121 -9.18 4.49 16.30
N PRO A 122 -10.23 3.67 16.49
CA PRO A 122 -10.31 2.34 15.89
C PRO A 122 -10.35 2.43 14.36
N GLY A 123 -9.55 1.61 13.69
CA GLY A 123 -9.48 1.53 12.24
C GLY A 123 -9.02 0.15 11.80
N SER A 124 -9.66 -0.46 10.81
CA SER A 124 -9.24 -1.76 10.28
C SER A 124 -9.53 -1.92 8.80
N ALA A 125 -8.60 -2.55 8.07
CA ALA A 125 -8.77 -2.89 6.66
C ALA A 125 -7.95 -4.12 6.28
N GLN A 126 -8.49 -5.05 5.49
CA GLN A 126 -7.71 -6.18 4.98
C GLN A 126 -6.57 -5.71 4.07
N VAL A 127 -6.89 -4.87 3.07
CA VAL A 127 -5.93 -4.25 2.15
C VAL A 127 -6.16 -2.74 2.16
N ASN A 128 -5.12 -1.92 2.02
CA ASN A 128 -5.31 -0.47 1.95
C ASN A 128 -5.53 -0.06 0.49
N LEU A 129 -4.56 -0.37 -0.37
CA LEU A 129 -4.62 -0.11 -1.80
C LEU A 129 -4.56 -1.42 -2.59
N ARG A 130 -5.57 -1.68 -3.41
CA ARG A 130 -5.55 -2.76 -4.42
C ARG A 130 -5.57 -2.16 -5.82
N ILE A 131 -4.60 -2.54 -6.65
CA ILE A 131 -4.49 -2.11 -8.04
C ILE A 131 -4.70 -3.32 -8.95
N ASN A 132 -5.87 -3.42 -9.56
CA ASN A 132 -6.20 -4.46 -10.53
C ASN A 132 -6.01 -3.98 -11.98
N SER A 133 -6.22 -2.69 -12.27
CA SER A 133 -6.03 -2.13 -13.60
C SER A 133 -4.56 -2.03 -13.98
N SER A 134 -4.21 -2.56 -15.14
CA SER A 134 -2.86 -2.49 -15.71
C SER A 134 -2.48 -1.05 -16.05
N ASP A 135 -1.17 -0.79 -16.19
CA ASP A 135 -0.61 0.52 -16.56
C ASP A 135 -0.84 1.64 -15.54
N THR A 136 -1.45 1.37 -14.39
CA THR A 136 -1.65 2.36 -13.32
C THR A 136 -0.31 2.95 -12.88
N ILE A 137 -0.26 4.26 -12.72
CA ILE A 137 0.89 4.99 -12.19
C ILE A 137 0.54 5.50 -10.80
N VAL A 138 1.36 5.12 -9.83
CA VAL A 138 1.33 5.64 -8.47
C VAL A 138 2.53 6.58 -8.32
N ASP A 139 2.27 7.82 -7.98
CA ASP A 139 3.29 8.84 -7.81
C ASP A 139 3.09 9.51 -6.45
N HIS A 140 3.96 9.14 -5.52
CA HIS A 140 3.88 9.45 -4.10
C HIS A 140 2.64 8.89 -3.39
N THR A 141 2.88 7.90 -2.54
CA THR A 141 1.86 7.35 -1.63
C THR A 141 2.49 6.98 -0.31
N TRP A 142 1.74 7.16 0.78
CA TRP A 142 2.11 6.64 2.08
C TRP A 142 0.98 5.80 2.65
N ILE A 143 1.27 4.52 2.85
CA ILE A 143 0.31 3.52 3.31
C ILE A 143 0.73 3.05 4.71
N TRP A 144 0.01 3.53 5.72
CA TRP A 144 0.47 3.41 7.10
C TRP A 144 -0.57 2.70 7.98
N ARG A 145 -0.23 1.48 8.43
CA ARG A 145 -0.87 0.92 9.62
C ARG A 145 -0.26 1.60 10.84
N ALA A 146 -1.09 2.22 11.68
CA ALA A 146 -0.59 3.03 12.77
C ALA A 146 0.27 2.24 13.77
N ASP A 147 1.47 2.73 14.06
CA ASP A 147 2.37 2.22 15.12
C ASP A 147 2.22 2.97 16.45
N HIS A 148 1.51 4.12 16.45
CA HIS A 148 1.24 4.93 17.64
C HIS A 148 -0.11 5.68 17.56
N GLY A 149 -0.54 6.22 18.70
CA GLY A 149 -1.81 6.94 18.84
C GLY A 149 -2.92 6.06 19.44
N SER A 150 -4.17 6.46 19.23
CA SER A 150 -5.34 5.74 19.75
C SER A 150 -5.75 4.59 18.84
N GLY A 151 -6.20 3.47 19.42
CA GLY A 151 -6.67 2.30 18.66
C GLY A 151 -5.55 1.46 18.03
N VAL A 152 -4.32 1.56 18.53
CA VAL A 152 -3.14 0.86 17.98
C VAL A 152 -2.78 -0.39 18.79
N GLY A 153 -2.45 -1.46 18.07
CA GLY A 153 -1.94 -2.72 18.60
C GLY A 153 -2.24 -3.87 17.65
N TRP A 154 -1.55 -5.00 17.83
CA TRP A 154 -1.60 -6.16 16.92
C TRP A 154 -3.04 -6.57 16.55
N ASP A 155 -3.92 -6.67 17.55
CA ASP A 155 -5.33 -7.05 17.36
C ASP A 155 -6.29 -5.85 17.29
N SER A 156 -5.79 -4.61 17.44
CA SER A 156 -6.62 -3.39 17.53
C SER A 156 -6.83 -2.71 16.19
N ASN A 157 -5.76 -2.48 15.43
CA ASN A 157 -5.81 -1.87 14.10
C ASN A 157 -5.38 -2.86 13.02
N VAL A 158 -6.10 -3.99 12.93
CA VAL A 158 -5.70 -5.10 12.06
C VAL A 158 -5.67 -4.66 10.60
N SER A 159 -4.54 -4.95 9.95
CA SER A 159 -4.32 -4.72 8.53
C SER A 159 -3.35 -5.72 7.93
N ALA A 160 -3.83 -6.53 6.99
CA ALA A 160 -3.02 -7.59 6.41
C ALA A 160 -1.97 -7.03 5.44
N ASN A 161 -2.40 -6.32 4.38
CA ASN A 161 -1.47 -5.74 3.41
C ASN A 161 -1.68 -4.24 3.22
N GLY A 162 -0.58 -3.54 2.93
CA GLY A 162 -0.63 -2.15 2.49
C GLY A 162 -1.05 -2.07 1.03
N LEU A 163 -0.19 -2.55 0.15
CA LEU A 163 -0.38 -2.53 -1.29
C LEU A 163 -0.49 -3.95 -1.87
N VAL A 164 -1.53 -4.19 -2.68
CA VAL A 164 -1.64 -5.39 -3.53
C VAL A 164 -1.77 -4.97 -4.99
N VAL A 165 -0.81 -5.38 -5.83
CA VAL A 165 -0.78 -5.06 -7.26
C VAL A 165 -1.06 -6.32 -8.08
N ASN A 166 -2.20 -6.37 -8.74
CA ASN A 166 -2.59 -7.46 -9.64
C ASN A 166 -2.45 -7.09 -11.12
N GLY A 167 -2.55 -5.79 -11.47
CA GLY A 167 -2.43 -5.31 -12.84
C GLY A 167 -0.99 -5.38 -13.38
N ASP A 168 -0.87 -5.59 -14.69
CA ASP A 168 0.42 -5.60 -15.38
C ASP A 168 0.95 -4.19 -15.64
N ASP A 169 2.26 -4.04 -15.75
CA ASP A 169 2.99 -2.82 -16.11
C ASP A 169 2.67 -1.59 -15.22
N VAL A 170 2.18 -1.84 -14.00
CA VAL A 170 2.00 -0.82 -12.95
C VAL A 170 3.36 -0.22 -12.56
N THR A 171 3.40 1.10 -12.34
CA THR A 171 4.63 1.79 -11.93
C THR A 171 4.38 2.60 -10.66
N ALA A 172 5.27 2.48 -9.68
CA ALA A 172 5.25 3.25 -8.45
C ALA A 172 6.51 4.14 -8.33
N TYR A 173 6.31 5.43 -8.06
CA TYR A 173 7.35 6.40 -7.72
C TYR A 173 7.12 6.87 -6.28
N GLY A 174 8.15 6.87 -5.43
CA GLY A 174 8.02 7.36 -4.07
C GLY A 174 7.02 6.53 -3.24
N LEU A 175 7.29 5.23 -3.10
CA LEU A 175 6.41 4.29 -2.41
C LEU A 175 6.80 4.14 -0.92
N PHE A 176 5.90 4.49 -0.01
CA PHE A 176 6.09 4.35 1.45
C PHE A 176 5.01 3.42 2.02
N VAL A 177 5.38 2.30 2.63
CA VAL A 177 4.41 1.30 3.12
C VAL A 177 4.87 0.67 4.44
N GLU A 178 4.07 0.80 5.51
CA GLU A 178 4.57 0.55 6.86
C GLU A 178 3.58 -0.22 7.78
N HIS A 179 4.19 -1.08 8.60
CA HIS A 179 3.65 -1.77 9.77
C HIS A 179 2.45 -2.71 9.56
N HIS A 180 2.12 -3.13 8.34
CA HIS A 180 1.08 -4.13 8.08
C HIS A 180 1.46 -5.52 8.64
N GLN A 181 0.47 -6.34 8.97
CA GLN A 181 0.67 -7.62 9.67
C GLN A 181 1.21 -8.73 8.75
N GLU A 182 0.90 -8.65 7.46
CA GLU A 182 1.43 -9.54 6.42
C GLU A 182 2.41 -8.78 5.51
N PHE A 183 2.41 -9.04 4.21
CA PHE A 183 3.27 -8.31 3.26
C PHE A 183 2.89 -6.82 3.22
N GLN A 184 3.88 -5.93 3.32
CA GLN A 184 3.65 -4.50 3.15
C GLN A 184 3.23 -4.25 1.70
N VAL A 185 4.01 -4.79 0.76
CA VAL A 185 3.72 -4.83 -0.68
C VAL A 185 3.64 -6.28 -1.17
N LEU A 186 2.54 -6.64 -1.82
CA LEU A 186 2.39 -7.87 -2.60
C LEU A 186 2.18 -7.54 -4.08
N TRP A 187 3.10 -7.99 -4.92
CA TRP A 187 3.10 -7.73 -6.35
C TRP A 187 2.89 -9.00 -7.16
N ASN A 188 1.71 -9.12 -7.77
CA ASN A 188 1.27 -10.27 -8.55
C ASN A 188 1.33 -10.00 -10.07
N GLY A 189 1.27 -8.74 -10.51
CA GLY A 189 1.32 -8.37 -11.94
C GLY A 189 2.72 -8.38 -12.55
N ASN A 190 2.83 -8.70 -13.84
CA ASN A 190 4.08 -8.66 -14.60
C ASN A 190 4.46 -7.24 -15.02
N GLY A 191 5.74 -6.99 -15.26
CA GLY A 191 6.25 -5.70 -15.76
C GLY A 191 6.22 -4.56 -14.73
N GLY A 192 5.96 -4.89 -13.46
CA GLY A 192 5.92 -3.92 -12.38
C GLY A 192 7.25 -3.18 -12.18
N ARG A 193 7.17 -1.88 -11.92
CA ARG A 193 8.35 -1.03 -11.67
C ARG A 193 8.19 -0.18 -10.41
N THR A 194 9.20 -0.16 -9.56
CA THR A 194 9.22 0.69 -8.35
C THR A 194 10.47 1.54 -8.29
N TYR A 195 10.30 2.86 -8.27
CA TYR A 195 11.39 3.81 -8.10
C TYR A 195 11.25 4.48 -6.74
N PHE A 196 12.22 4.21 -5.86
CA PHE A 196 12.19 4.52 -4.45
C PHE A 196 11.13 3.72 -3.68
N TYR A 197 11.59 3.00 -2.66
CA TYR A 197 10.75 2.32 -1.67
C TYR A 197 11.27 2.54 -0.26
N GLN A 198 10.38 2.90 0.65
CA GLN A 198 10.63 2.97 2.08
C GLN A 198 9.60 2.09 2.79
N SER A 199 10.05 1.33 3.78
CA SER A 199 9.15 0.56 4.61
C SER A 199 9.71 0.25 5.98
N GLU A 200 8.86 0.30 6.99
CA GLU A 200 9.11 -0.30 8.29
C GLU A 200 8.18 -1.51 8.50
N ILE A 201 8.74 -2.63 8.94
CA ILE A 201 7.95 -3.83 9.29
C ILE A 201 7.22 -3.60 10.64
N PRO A 202 6.15 -4.36 10.97
CA PRO A 202 5.38 -4.09 12.19
C PRO A 202 6.24 -4.26 13.43
N TYR A 203 6.11 -3.34 14.37
CA TYR A 203 6.86 -3.36 15.62
C TYR A 203 6.30 -4.39 16.60
N ASP A 204 4.99 -4.60 16.51
CA ASP A 204 4.14 -5.19 17.52
C ASP A 204 3.69 -6.66 17.30
N PRO A 205 4.33 -7.50 16.45
CA PRO A 205 4.11 -8.94 16.52
C PRO A 205 4.22 -9.46 17.97
N PRO A 206 3.22 -10.20 18.48
CA PRO A 206 3.21 -10.64 19.87
C PRO A 206 4.27 -11.72 20.14
N ASP A 207 4.49 -12.60 19.16
CA ASP A 207 5.47 -13.66 19.13
C ASP A 207 5.79 -14.07 17.68
N GLN A 208 6.79 -14.95 17.52
CA GLN A 208 7.22 -15.40 16.19
C GLN A 208 6.14 -16.25 15.49
N ALA A 209 5.38 -17.07 16.23
CA ALA A 209 4.37 -17.95 15.64
C ALA A 209 3.25 -17.17 14.96
N SER A 210 2.84 -16.05 15.56
CA SER A 210 1.85 -15.11 15.02
C SER A 210 2.38 -14.31 13.82
N TYR A 211 3.70 -14.23 13.67
CA TYR A 211 4.39 -13.54 12.58
C TYR A 211 5.31 -14.52 11.83
N THR A 212 4.71 -15.56 11.25
CA THR A 212 5.35 -16.57 10.41
C THR A 212 4.49 -16.75 9.17
N SER A 213 5.02 -16.49 7.97
CA SER A 213 4.27 -16.50 6.71
C SER A 213 4.14 -17.89 6.09
N ALA A 214 5.12 -18.77 6.36
CA ALA A 214 5.11 -20.15 5.94
C ALA A 214 5.99 -21.01 6.86
N LYS A 215 5.87 -22.33 6.74
CA LYS A 215 6.73 -23.26 7.51
C LYS A 215 8.22 -22.96 7.23
N GLY A 216 8.93 -22.55 8.28
CA GLY A 216 10.36 -22.21 8.20
C GLY A 216 10.65 -20.82 7.62
N VAL A 217 9.64 -19.95 7.48
CA VAL A 217 9.79 -18.55 7.07
C VAL A 217 9.23 -17.65 8.17
N ASN A 218 10.13 -17.17 9.03
CA ASN A 218 9.84 -16.18 10.06
C ASN A 218 9.50 -14.84 9.39
N GLY A 219 8.33 -14.29 9.73
CA GLY A 219 7.82 -13.02 9.25
C GLY A 219 7.25 -13.04 7.84
N TRP A 220 6.65 -11.92 7.48
CA TRP A 220 6.17 -11.59 6.14
C TRP A 220 7.11 -10.55 5.55
N ALA A 221 7.64 -10.83 4.36
CA ALA A 221 8.56 -9.91 3.68
C ALA A 221 7.92 -8.50 3.53
N SER A 222 8.75 -7.46 3.58
CA SER A 222 8.29 -6.11 3.30
C SER A 222 7.81 -6.01 1.84
N TYR A 223 8.55 -6.60 0.91
CA TYR A 223 8.22 -6.57 -0.52
C TYR A 223 8.20 -7.99 -1.09
N LYS A 224 7.02 -8.46 -1.53
CA LYS A 224 6.84 -9.78 -2.14
C LYS A 224 6.48 -9.63 -3.62
N VAL A 225 7.27 -10.25 -4.49
CA VAL A 225 6.91 -10.51 -5.89
C VAL A 225 6.42 -11.95 -6.00
N ALA A 226 5.25 -12.18 -6.60
CA ALA A 226 4.65 -13.50 -6.72
C ALA A 226 5.50 -14.45 -7.57
N LEU A 227 5.35 -15.75 -7.35
CA LEU A 227 6.25 -16.76 -7.95
C LEU A 227 6.13 -16.86 -9.48
N ASP A 228 4.98 -16.51 -10.03
CA ASP A 228 4.64 -16.58 -11.46
C ASP A 228 5.00 -15.30 -12.23
N VAL A 229 5.49 -14.26 -11.53
CA VAL A 229 5.99 -13.05 -12.17
C VAL A 229 7.33 -13.33 -12.86
N THR A 230 7.41 -12.94 -14.12
CA THR A 230 8.60 -13.14 -14.97
C THR A 230 9.38 -11.85 -15.22
N ARG A 231 8.74 -10.70 -15.01
CA ARG A 231 9.32 -9.37 -15.20
C ARG A 231 8.93 -8.45 -14.04
N HIS A 232 9.91 -7.91 -13.34
CA HIS A 232 9.71 -6.91 -12.28
C HIS A 232 11.01 -6.16 -12.06
N GLU A 233 10.95 -4.87 -11.74
CA GLU A 233 12.18 -4.11 -11.49
C GLU A 233 12.01 -3.03 -10.42
N ALA A 234 12.96 -2.92 -9.50
CA ALA A 234 12.87 -1.91 -8.44
C ALA A 234 14.23 -1.27 -8.09
N TRP A 235 14.22 0.04 -7.79
CA TRP A 235 15.42 0.84 -7.51
C TRP A 235 15.31 1.62 -6.21
N GLY A 236 16.36 1.58 -5.39
CA GLY A 236 16.48 2.37 -4.16
C GLY A 236 15.47 1.97 -3.10
N LEU A 237 15.73 0.84 -2.42
CA LEU A 237 14.80 0.25 -1.46
C LEU A 237 15.41 0.25 -0.06
N GLY A 238 14.72 0.86 0.90
CA GLY A 238 15.09 0.87 2.32
C GLY A 238 14.04 0.20 3.19
N ILE A 239 14.43 -0.88 3.88
CA ILE A 239 13.54 -1.63 4.78
C ILE A 239 14.08 -1.62 6.20
N TYR A 240 13.28 -1.18 7.16
CA TYR A 240 13.68 -0.98 8.56
C TYR A 240 12.89 -1.87 9.52
N SER A 241 13.49 -2.14 10.68
CA SER A 241 12.83 -2.89 11.77
C SER A 241 12.99 -2.23 13.14
N VAL A 242 11.89 -2.23 13.91
CA VAL A 242 11.83 -1.79 15.31
C VAL A 242 11.01 -2.77 16.17
N PHE A 243 11.34 -4.06 16.14
CA PHE A 243 10.57 -5.06 16.91
C PHE A 243 10.54 -4.74 18.41
N LEU A 244 9.36 -4.87 19.02
CA LEU A 244 9.19 -4.69 20.47
C LEU A 244 9.56 -5.96 21.27
N LYS A 245 9.67 -7.10 20.59
CA LYS A 245 10.02 -8.41 21.16
C LYS A 245 11.39 -8.88 20.66
N PRO A 246 12.30 -9.34 21.54
CA PRO A 246 13.66 -9.72 21.14
C PRO A 246 13.74 -11.03 20.35
N ASN A 247 12.74 -11.91 20.49
CA ASN A 247 12.66 -13.24 19.87
C ASN A 247 11.81 -13.27 18.60
N VAL A 248 11.46 -12.11 18.04
CA VAL A 248 10.82 -11.99 16.73
C VAL A 248 11.87 -11.53 15.74
N VAL A 249 12.00 -12.25 14.64
CA VAL A 249 12.89 -11.94 13.52
C VAL A 249 12.11 -11.99 12.21
N LEU A 250 12.66 -11.34 11.19
CA LEU A 250 12.23 -11.45 9.81
C LEU A 250 13.31 -12.17 9.00
N SER A 251 12.96 -13.29 8.36
CA SER A 251 13.92 -14.12 7.62
C SER A 251 14.58 -13.36 6.46
N ARG A 252 13.84 -12.44 5.85
CA ARG A 252 14.23 -11.68 4.66
C ARG A 252 13.31 -10.47 4.46
N ALA A 253 13.87 -9.33 4.06
CA ALA A 253 13.06 -8.14 3.78
C ALA A 253 12.31 -8.22 2.44
N ILE A 254 12.86 -8.92 1.45
CA ILE A 254 12.29 -9.02 0.11
C ILE A 254 12.24 -10.50 -0.31
N GLU A 255 11.15 -10.89 -0.96
CA GLU A 255 10.92 -12.23 -1.51
C GLU A 255 10.54 -12.16 -2.99
N VAL A 256 11.29 -12.83 -3.85
CA VAL A 256 11.08 -12.75 -5.30
C VAL A 256 11.25 -14.12 -5.96
N PRO A 257 10.69 -14.35 -7.16
CA PRO A 257 11.02 -15.54 -7.94
C PRO A 257 12.44 -15.43 -8.52
N GLU A 258 13.14 -16.56 -8.58
CA GLU A 258 14.43 -16.69 -9.28
C GLU A 258 14.19 -16.69 -10.80
N THR A 259 13.99 -15.51 -11.39
CA THR A 259 13.82 -15.34 -12.84
C THR A 259 14.72 -14.22 -13.35
N PRO A 260 15.34 -14.35 -14.55
CA PRO A 260 16.26 -13.32 -15.06
C PRO A 260 15.63 -11.94 -15.27
N GLY A 261 14.31 -11.87 -15.45
CA GLY A 261 13.57 -10.61 -15.65
C GLY A 261 13.13 -9.92 -14.36
N VAL A 262 13.39 -10.51 -13.19
CA VAL A 262 13.08 -9.91 -11.89
C VAL A 262 14.37 -9.37 -11.28
N ARG A 263 14.50 -8.04 -11.26
CA ARG A 263 15.74 -7.33 -10.91
C ARG A 263 15.53 -6.28 -9.83
N PHE A 264 16.48 -6.13 -8.93
CA PHE A 264 16.45 -5.15 -7.86
C PHE A 264 17.80 -4.46 -7.71
N HIS A 265 17.75 -3.16 -7.45
CA HIS A 265 18.91 -2.29 -7.42
C HIS A 265 18.94 -1.47 -6.14
N HIS A 266 20.09 -1.44 -5.48
CA HIS A 266 20.39 -0.59 -4.32
C HIS A 266 19.41 -0.79 -3.16
N ILE A 267 19.50 -1.95 -2.53
CA ILE A 267 18.67 -2.36 -1.40
C ILE A 267 19.47 -2.22 -0.10
N ILE A 268 18.84 -1.70 0.96
CA ILE A 268 19.40 -1.66 2.31
C ILE A 268 18.38 -2.17 3.33
N THR A 269 18.86 -2.95 4.30
CA THR A 269 18.10 -3.28 5.52
C THR A 269 18.74 -2.69 6.76
N VAL A 270 17.91 -2.27 7.71
CA VAL A 270 18.37 -1.58 8.92
C VAL A 270 17.54 -1.97 10.14
N ALA A 271 18.19 -2.47 11.18
CA ALA A 271 17.59 -2.52 12.50
C ALA A 271 17.79 -1.16 13.20
N LEU A 272 16.69 -0.48 13.53
CA LEU A 272 16.73 0.78 14.30
C LEU A 272 16.66 0.49 15.80
N GLY A 273 15.92 -0.55 16.20
CA GLY A 273 15.84 -1.05 17.57
C GLY A 273 16.85 -2.15 17.88
N SER A 274 17.14 -2.38 19.15
CA SER A 274 18.09 -3.41 19.62
C SER A 274 17.48 -4.82 19.74
N LYS A 275 16.29 -5.04 19.19
CA LYS A 275 15.48 -6.25 19.35
C LYS A 275 15.12 -6.80 17.98
N GLY A 276 15.16 -8.13 17.88
CA GLY A 276 14.97 -8.82 16.61
C GLY A 276 16.02 -8.45 15.57
N ALA A 277 15.80 -8.91 14.35
CA ALA A 277 16.66 -8.64 13.21
C ALA A 277 15.91 -8.90 11.91
N ILE A 278 16.43 -8.32 10.82
CA ILE A 278 16.17 -8.78 9.46
C ILE A 278 17.36 -9.63 9.06
N GLU A 279 17.15 -10.93 8.81
CA GLU A 279 18.22 -11.90 8.61
C GLU A 279 18.86 -11.84 7.22
N ASN A 280 18.10 -11.41 6.20
CA ASN A 280 18.59 -11.23 4.84
C ASN A 280 17.94 -10.02 4.16
N VAL A 281 18.66 -9.41 3.23
CA VAL A 281 18.17 -8.27 2.45
C VAL A 281 17.11 -8.72 1.45
N ILE A 282 17.42 -9.75 0.66
CA ILE A 282 16.55 -10.29 -0.37
C ILE A 282 16.78 -11.80 -0.48
N ASP A 283 15.71 -12.57 -0.40
CA ASP A 283 15.73 -14.03 -0.31
C ASP A 283 16.74 -14.58 0.70
N ARG A 284 17.90 -15.07 0.23
CA ARG A 284 18.98 -15.64 1.05
C ARG A 284 20.28 -14.83 0.95
N VAL A 285 20.19 -13.59 0.49
CA VAL A 285 21.34 -12.73 0.12
C VAL A 285 21.37 -11.47 0.97
N GLY A 286 22.58 -10.99 1.26
CA GLY A 286 22.86 -9.72 1.94
C GLY A 286 23.23 -9.87 3.42
N GLY A 287 22.69 -10.89 4.09
CA GLY A 287 22.97 -11.16 5.51
C GLY A 287 22.19 -10.28 6.48
N SER A 288 22.48 -10.48 7.78
CA SER A 288 21.63 -10.04 8.88
C SER A 288 21.99 -8.65 9.41
N THR A 289 20.97 -7.90 9.81
CA THR A 289 21.15 -6.64 10.55
C THR A 289 21.71 -6.89 11.95
N SER A 290 22.52 -5.97 12.45
CA SER A 290 22.93 -5.94 13.86
C SER A 290 22.97 -4.49 14.37
N THR A 291 22.71 -4.28 15.65
CA THR A 291 22.88 -2.98 16.29
C THR A 291 24.18 -2.87 17.09
N GLN A 292 24.81 -4.00 17.43
CA GLN A 292 26.04 -4.07 18.23
C GLN A 292 26.92 -5.27 17.78
N PRO A 293 28.03 -5.03 17.03
CA PRO A 293 28.33 -3.80 16.32
C PRO A 293 27.25 -3.48 15.28
N ARG A 294 27.10 -2.20 14.90
CA ARG A 294 26.11 -1.80 13.90
C ARG A 294 26.44 -2.39 12.52
N VAL A 295 25.50 -3.14 11.96
CA VAL A 295 25.55 -3.69 10.61
C VAL A 295 24.26 -3.33 9.88
N THR A 296 24.40 -2.67 8.73
CA THR A 296 23.31 -2.30 7.82
C THR A 296 23.53 -2.99 6.47
N PRO A 297 23.07 -4.25 6.31
CA PRO A 297 23.27 -5.02 5.10
C PRO A 297 22.77 -4.31 3.85
N LYS A 298 23.49 -4.49 2.75
CA LYS A 298 23.18 -3.89 1.44
C LYS A 298 23.33 -4.92 0.34
N VAL A 299 22.48 -4.83 -0.66
CA VAL A 299 22.60 -5.56 -1.92
C VAL A 299 22.53 -4.53 -3.05
N ALA A 300 23.62 -4.42 -3.82
CA ALA A 300 23.70 -3.44 -4.90
C ALA A 300 22.84 -3.85 -6.10
N GLU A 301 22.88 -5.14 -6.46
CA GLU A 301 22.21 -5.74 -7.60
C GLU A 301 21.66 -7.12 -7.20
N PHE A 302 20.46 -7.46 -7.66
CA PHE A 302 19.87 -8.79 -7.51
C PHE A 302 19.07 -9.15 -8.77
N PRO A 303 19.24 -10.34 -9.37
CA PRO A 303 20.32 -11.28 -9.07
C PRO A 303 21.71 -10.67 -9.34
N PRO A 304 22.80 -11.21 -8.78
CA PRO A 304 24.15 -10.74 -9.09
C PRO A 304 24.43 -10.85 -10.59
N GLN A 305 24.98 -9.79 -11.19
CA GLN A 305 25.44 -9.77 -12.59
C GLN A 305 26.80 -10.48 -12.74
#